data_AF-T1AAU9-F1
#
_entry.id   AF-T1AAU9-F1
#
_cell.length_a   1.000
_cell.length_b   1.000
_cell.length_c   1.000
_cell.angle_alpha   90.00
_cell.angle_beta   90.00
_cell.angle_gamma   90.00
#
_symmetry.space_group_name_H-M   'P 1'
#
loop_
_entity.id
_entity.type
_entity.pdbx_description
1 polymer ?
#
loop_
_entity_poly.entity_id
_entity_poly.type
_entity_poly.pdbx_seq_one_letter_code
_entity_poly.pdbx_strand_id
1 'polypeptide(L)'
;MQGNVRHVSKHIIVGPYPDYGLLANLHKRGVKIIISLLDPRLIYENSLIHREDLLARQLGIKEYNFPMNSGQPPSSPLNAAALHDIKKIIAINPKITVYIHCYLGKHRVGDVVAMLDSDPSHAALGVLASTHH
;
A
#
# COMPACT_ATOMS: atom_id res chain seq x y z
N MET A 1 11.41 -0.17 15.48
CA MET A 1 11.81 0.55 14.26
C MET A 1 10.79 0.30 13.15
N GLN A 2 10.02 1.32 12.76
CA GLN A 2 9.16 1.30 11.56
C GLN A 2 10.01 1.14 10.29
N GLY A 3 9.43 0.60 9.22
CA GLY A 3 10.06 0.58 7.89
C GLY A 3 10.07 1.97 7.25
N ASN A 4 10.92 2.15 6.23
CA ASN A 4 11.00 3.40 5.48
C ASN A 4 10.00 3.41 4.31
N VAL A 5 9.56 4.62 3.94
CA VAL A 5 8.85 4.86 2.68
C VAL A 5 9.80 4.55 1.52
N ARG A 6 9.40 3.66 0.62
CA ARG A 6 10.20 3.26 -0.55
C ARG A 6 9.34 3.27 -1.82
N HIS A 7 9.98 3.52 -2.95
CA HIS A 7 9.36 3.32 -4.26
C HIS A 7 9.54 1.86 -4.67
N VAL A 8 8.47 1.23 -5.13
CA VAL A 8 8.49 -0.10 -5.76
C VAL A 8 8.55 0.06 -7.28
N SER A 9 7.83 1.06 -7.80
CA SER A 9 7.89 1.49 -9.20
C SER A 9 7.57 2.98 -9.28
N LYS A 10 7.52 3.55 -10.49
CA LYS A 10 7.26 4.98 -10.72
C LYS A 10 5.97 5.48 -10.05
N HIS A 11 4.94 4.64 -9.99
CA HIS A 11 3.61 5.00 -9.50
C HIS A 11 3.20 4.20 -8.25
N ILE A 12 4.10 3.40 -7.67
CA ILE A 12 3.80 2.62 -6.46
C ILE A 12 4.83 2.92 -5.39
N ILE A 13 4.33 3.42 -4.27
CA ILE A 13 5.11 3.72 -3.07
C ILE A 13 4.57 2.81 -1.95
N VAL A 14 5.46 2.28 -1.13
CA VAL A 14 5.07 1.49 0.04
C VAL A 14 5.76 1.97 1.32
N GLY A 15 5.15 1.76 2.48
CA GLY A 15 5.73 2.20 3.74
C GLY A 15 4.94 1.86 5.01
N PRO A 16 5.27 2.52 6.14
CA PRO A 16 4.58 2.35 7.42
C PRO A 16 3.26 3.15 7.47
N TYR A 17 2.50 3.00 8.56
CA TYR A 17 1.29 3.81 8.78
C TYR A 17 1.63 5.31 8.71
N PRO A 18 0.90 6.10 7.90
CA PRO A 18 1.25 7.49 7.70
C PRO A 18 0.59 8.40 8.74
N ASP A 19 1.40 9.22 9.40
CA ASP A 19 0.87 10.37 10.12
C ASP A 19 0.46 11.50 9.16
N TYR A 20 -0.12 12.59 9.68
CA TYR A 20 -0.52 13.72 8.85
C TYR A 20 0.64 14.34 8.07
N GLY A 21 1.83 14.44 8.67
CA GLY A 21 3.00 15.03 8.02
C GLY A 21 3.43 14.20 6.82
N LEU A 22 3.46 12.87 6.97
CA LEU A 22 3.73 11.96 5.87
C LEU A 22 2.63 12.02 4.81
N LEU A 23 1.35 11.99 5.19
CA LEU A 23 0.23 12.12 4.25
C LEU A 23 0.29 13.41 3.43
N ALA A 24 0.55 14.55 4.08
CA ALA A 24 0.68 15.83 3.41
C ALA A 24 1.88 15.86 2.45
N ASN A 25 3.00 15.24 2.83
CA ASN A 25 4.16 15.11 1.94
C ASN A 25 3.89 14.17 0.76
N LEU A 26 3.18 13.07 0.96
CA LEU A 26 2.75 12.15 -0.10
C LEU A 26 1.80 12.85 -1.07
N HIS A 27 0.83 13.63 -0.56
CA HIS A 27 -0.07 14.45 -1.37
C HIS A 27 0.70 15.44 -2.27
N LYS A 28 1.66 16.18 -1.70
CA LYS A 28 2.53 17.11 -2.46
C LYS A 28 3.34 16.41 -3.55
N ARG A 29 3.69 15.14 -3.33
CA ARG A 29 4.39 14.27 -4.30
C ARG A 29 3.46 13.64 -5.33
N GLY A 30 2.18 13.99 -5.34
CA GLY A 30 1.20 13.54 -6.32
C GLY A 30 0.53 12.21 -5.99
N VAL A 31 0.65 11.68 -4.77
CA VAL A 31 -0.15 10.53 -4.33
C VAL A 31 -1.61 10.90 -4.33
N LYS A 32 -2.43 10.11 -5.02
CA LYS A 32 -3.90 10.31 -5.10
C LYS A 32 -4.69 9.15 -4.50
N ILE A 33 -4.06 8.00 -4.30
CA ILE A 33 -4.69 6.83 -3.68
C ILE A 33 -3.81 6.34 -2.53
N ILE A 34 -4.44 6.04 -1.39
CA ILE A 34 -3.83 5.30 -0.27
C ILE A 34 -4.56 3.98 -0.12
N ILE A 35 -3.78 2.93 0.09
CA ILE A 35 -4.28 1.59 0.39
C ILE A 35 -3.74 1.14 1.75
N SER A 36 -4.65 0.92 2.68
CA SER A 36 -4.38 0.46 4.03
C SER A 36 -4.57 -1.05 4.14
N LEU A 37 -3.54 -1.75 4.61
CA LEU A 37 -3.57 -3.19 4.89
C LEU A 37 -3.97 -3.51 6.34
N LEU A 38 -4.40 -2.49 7.09
CA LEU A 38 -4.86 -2.60 8.47
C LEU A 38 -6.17 -3.39 8.56
N ASP A 39 -6.36 -4.11 9.67
CA ASP A 39 -7.51 -4.96 9.95
C ASP A 39 -8.51 -4.24 10.88
N PRO A 40 -9.68 -3.82 10.38
CA PRO A 40 -10.68 -3.11 11.17
C PRO A 40 -11.30 -3.98 12.27
N ARG A 41 -11.07 -5.30 12.27
CA ARG A 41 -11.51 -6.19 13.35
C ARG A 41 -10.66 -6.02 14.62
N LEU A 42 -9.46 -5.43 14.51
CA LEU A 42 -8.61 -5.11 15.65
C LEU A 42 -8.91 -3.68 16.11
N ILE A 43 -9.39 -3.53 17.35
CA ILE A 43 -9.85 -2.24 17.91
C ILE A 43 -8.83 -1.11 17.71
N TYR A 44 -7.54 -1.41 17.94
CA TYR A 44 -6.45 -0.46 17.76
C TYR A 44 -6.26 -0.05 16.30
N GLU A 45 -6.26 -1.00 15.36
CA GLU A 45 -6.10 -0.70 13.93
C GLU A 45 -7.34 0.00 13.36
N ASN A 46 -8.55 -0.32 13.84
CA ASN A 46 -9.79 0.36 13.44
C ASN A 46 -9.75 1.87 13.74
N SER A 47 -9.25 2.24 14.93
CA SER A 47 -9.10 3.64 15.31
C SER A 47 -8.13 4.39 14.38
N LEU A 48 -7.08 3.70 13.92
CA LEU A 48 -6.11 4.26 12.97
C LEU A 48 -6.69 4.41 11.57
N ILE A 49 -7.49 3.45 11.10
CA ILE A 49 -8.19 3.52 9.81
C ILE A 49 -9.15 4.71 9.79
N HIS A 50 -9.94 4.92 10.84
CA HIS A 50 -10.84 6.08 10.92
C HIS A 50 -10.09 7.40 10.92
N ARG A 51 -8.96 7.49 11.65
CA ARG A 51 -8.11 8.69 11.62
C ARG A 51 -7.56 8.94 10.22
N GLU A 52 -7.09 7.89 9.55
CA GLU A 52 -6.54 7.98 8.20
C GLU A 52 -7.58 8.43 7.18
N ASP A 53 -8.80 7.90 7.20
CA ASP A 53 -9.89 8.32 6.32
C ASP A 53 -10.18 9.83 6.47
N LEU A 54 -10.23 10.33 7.71
CA LEU A 54 -10.42 11.77 7.96
C LEU A 54 -9.30 12.62 7.34
N LEU A 55 -8.04 12.23 7.53
CA LEU A 55 -6.89 12.96 6.99
C LEU A 55 -6.82 12.87 5.46
N ALA A 56 -7.10 11.69 4.90
CA ALA A 56 -7.13 11.46 3.46
C ALA A 56 -8.20 12.33 2.78
N ARG A 57 -9.41 12.40 3.36
CA ARG A 57 -10.49 13.28 2.90
C ARG A 57 -10.11 14.75 2.93
N GLN A 58 -9.48 15.21 4.03
CA GLN A 58 -8.99 16.59 4.15
C GLN A 58 -7.99 16.96 3.04
N LEU A 59 -7.18 15.99 2.60
CA LEU A 59 -6.17 16.16 1.56
C LEU A 59 -6.69 15.81 0.15
N GLY A 60 -7.96 15.42 0.00
CA GLY A 60 -8.51 14.97 -1.29
C GLY A 60 -7.82 13.71 -1.84
N ILE A 61 -7.31 12.85 -0.97
CA ILE A 61 -6.73 11.55 -1.31
C ILE A 61 -7.82 10.48 -1.18
N LYS A 62 -7.91 9.58 -2.17
CA LYS A 62 -8.82 8.43 -2.11
C LYS A 62 -8.23 7.34 -1.22
N GLU A 63 -8.97 6.89 -0.24
CA GLU A 63 -8.58 5.78 0.64
C GLU A 63 -9.30 4.48 0.25
N TYR A 64 -8.58 3.36 0.38
CA TYR A 64 -9.11 2.00 0.34
C TYR A 64 -8.52 1.19 1.49
N ASN A 65 -9.35 0.48 2.24
CA ASN A 65 -8.90 -0.49 3.22
C ASN A 65 -9.08 -1.92 2.67
N PHE A 66 -7.96 -2.63 2.51
CA PHE A 66 -7.93 -4.05 2.12
C PHE A 66 -7.21 -4.85 3.21
N PRO A 67 -7.94 -5.34 4.23
CA PRO A 67 -7.36 -5.98 5.40
C PRO A 67 -6.49 -7.17 5.05
N MET A 68 -5.29 -7.22 5.62
CA MET A 68 -4.44 -8.41 5.63
C MET A 68 -4.13 -8.84 7.05
N ASN A 69 -4.09 -10.14 7.27
CA ASN A 69 -3.65 -10.74 8.52
C ASN A 69 -2.16 -11.06 8.45
N SER A 70 -1.36 -10.40 9.30
CA SER A 70 0.10 -10.60 9.35
C SER A 70 0.54 -11.97 9.88
N GLY A 71 -0.35 -12.71 10.54
CA GLY A 71 -0.09 -14.08 11.03
C GLY A 71 -0.46 -15.17 10.03
N GLN A 72 -0.95 -14.81 8.84
CA GLN A 72 -1.36 -15.75 7.80
C GLN A 72 -0.55 -15.57 6.53
N PRO A 73 -0.35 -16.65 5.75
CA PRO A 73 0.37 -16.55 4.48
C PRO A 73 -0.41 -15.71 3.45
N PRO A 74 0.27 -15.19 2.41
CA PRO A 74 -0.37 -14.49 1.28
C PRO A 74 -1.47 -15.29 0.59
N SER A 75 -1.36 -16.62 0.58
CA SER A 75 -2.33 -17.54 -0.02
C SER A 75 -3.59 -17.79 0.81
N SER A 76 -3.65 -17.30 2.06
CA SER A 76 -4.87 -17.40 2.87
C SER A 76 -6.02 -16.63 2.19
N PRO A 77 -7.28 -17.08 2.30
CA PRO A 77 -8.39 -16.47 1.55
C PRO A 77 -8.51 -14.95 1.73
N LEU A 78 -8.31 -14.45 2.96
CA LEU A 78 -8.35 -13.01 3.25
C LEU A 78 -7.22 -12.26 2.55
N ASN A 79 -5.98 -12.71 2.72
CA ASN A 79 -4.81 -12.03 2.16
C ASN A 79 -4.82 -12.12 0.62
N ALA A 80 -5.21 -13.26 0.06
CA ALA A 80 -5.30 -13.46 -1.38
C ALA A 80 -6.34 -12.53 -2.02
N ALA A 81 -7.51 -12.35 -1.37
CA ALA A 81 -8.53 -11.41 -1.82
C ALA A 81 -8.01 -9.96 -1.77
N ALA A 82 -7.38 -9.55 -0.67
CA ALA A 82 -6.78 -8.22 -0.54
C ALA A 82 -5.73 -7.95 -1.64
N LEU A 83 -4.81 -8.89 -1.87
CA LEU A 83 -3.79 -8.79 -2.91
C LEU A 83 -4.40 -8.66 -4.32
N HIS A 84 -5.44 -9.45 -4.60
CA HIS A 84 -6.15 -9.37 -5.87
C HIS A 84 -6.85 -8.01 -6.07
N ASP A 85 -7.49 -7.46 -5.05
CA ASP A 85 -8.14 -6.14 -5.14
C ASP A 85 -7.13 -5.00 -5.26
N ILE A 86 -5.97 -5.11 -4.60
CA ILE A 86 -4.83 -4.20 -4.77
C ILE A 86 -4.36 -4.20 -6.23
N LYS A 87 -4.14 -5.38 -6.83
CA LYS A 87 -3.77 -5.49 -8.25
C LYS A 87 -4.77 -4.81 -9.15
N LYS A 88 -6.07 -5.03 -8.93
CA LYS A 88 -7.13 -4.39 -9.71
C LYS A 88 -7.08 -2.88 -9.61
N ILE A 89 -6.97 -2.32 -8.40
CA ILE A 89 -6.89 -0.86 -8.20
C ILE A 89 -5.68 -0.27 -8.91
N ILE A 90 -4.52 -0.92 -8.85
CA ILE A 90 -3.31 -0.47 -9.57
C ILE A 90 -3.53 -0.55 -11.09
N ALA A 91 -4.06 -1.68 -11.59
CA ALA A 91 -4.23 -1.93 -13.02
C ALA A 91 -5.19 -0.95 -13.69
N ILE A 92 -6.28 -0.56 -13.02
CA ILE A 92 -7.23 0.43 -13.55
C ILE A 92 -6.73 1.88 -13.40
N ASN A 93 -5.64 2.11 -12.65
CA ASN A 93 -5.07 3.43 -12.39
C ASN A 93 -3.56 3.51 -12.74
N PRO A 94 -3.12 3.14 -13.96
CA PRO A 94 -1.69 2.92 -14.26
C PRO A 94 -0.80 4.16 -14.20
N LYS A 95 -1.39 5.37 -14.18
CA LYS A 95 -0.68 6.67 -14.13
C LYS A 95 -0.85 7.40 -12.79
N ILE A 96 -1.62 6.82 -11.87
CA ILE A 96 -1.88 7.43 -10.57
C ILE A 96 -0.89 6.87 -9.56
N THR A 97 -0.25 7.75 -8.81
CA THR A 97 0.66 7.33 -7.75
C THR A 97 -0.15 6.84 -6.54
N VAL A 98 0.08 5.58 -6.18
CA VAL A 98 -0.56 4.86 -5.07
C VAL A 98 0.43 4.70 -3.92
N TYR A 99 -0.02 4.92 -2.68
CA TYR A 99 0.73 4.60 -1.47
C TYR A 99 0.09 3.41 -0.74
N ILE A 100 0.85 2.34 -0.52
CA ILE A 100 0.36 1.13 0.15
C ILE A 100 1.10 0.96 1.47
N HIS A 101 0.39 0.78 2.56
CA HIS A 101 1.02 0.64 3.87
C HIS A 101 0.35 -0.40 4.77
N CYS A 102 1.10 -0.83 5.77
CA CYS A 102 0.55 -1.52 6.93
C CYS A 102 1.01 -0.80 8.20
N TYR A 103 0.90 -1.40 9.39
CA TYR A 103 1.32 -0.74 10.61
C TYR A 103 2.82 -0.36 10.62
N LEU A 104 3.70 -1.35 10.41
CA LEU A 104 5.17 -1.14 10.41
C LEU A 104 5.78 -0.96 9.02
N GLY A 105 5.06 -1.25 7.94
CA GLY A 105 5.60 -1.22 6.57
C GLY A 105 6.58 -2.35 6.23
N LYS A 106 6.46 -3.50 6.90
CA LYS A 106 7.38 -4.65 6.76
C LYS A 106 6.69 -5.91 6.23
N HIS A 107 5.92 -6.63 7.06
CA HIS A 107 5.37 -7.94 6.70
C HIS A 107 4.32 -7.87 5.58
N ARG A 108 3.12 -7.35 5.86
CA ARG A 108 2.01 -7.23 4.89
C ARG A 108 2.41 -6.47 3.61
N VAL A 109 3.27 -5.45 3.75
CA VAL A 109 3.82 -4.70 2.61
C VAL A 109 4.79 -5.54 1.79
N GLY A 110 5.59 -6.39 2.43
CA GLY A 110 6.47 -7.34 1.75
C GLY A 110 5.70 -8.31 0.87
N ASP A 111 4.55 -8.80 1.35
CA ASP A 111 3.67 -9.67 0.56
C ASP A 111 3.13 -8.96 -0.69
N VAL A 112 2.75 -7.69 -0.57
CA VAL A 112 2.35 -6.86 -1.71
C VAL A 112 3.51 -6.69 -2.70
N VAL A 113 4.71 -6.39 -2.21
CA VAL A 113 5.90 -6.21 -3.07
C VAL A 113 6.22 -7.51 -3.82
N ALA A 114 6.29 -8.65 -3.13
CA ALA A 114 6.55 -9.95 -3.75
C ALA A 114 5.48 -10.32 -4.79
N MET A 115 4.23 -9.99 -4.51
CA MET A 115 3.10 -10.19 -5.43
C MET A 115 3.19 -9.28 -6.67
N LEU A 116 3.76 -8.08 -6.55
CA LEU A 116 4.00 -7.17 -7.68
C LEU A 116 5.22 -7.63 -8.50
N ASP A 117 6.30 -8.04 -7.85
CA ASP A 117 7.52 -8.48 -8.51
C ASP A 117 7.32 -9.79 -9.29
N SER A 118 6.41 -10.66 -8.82
CA SER A 118 6.03 -11.89 -9.53
C SER A 118 5.03 -11.67 -10.67
N ASP A 119 4.53 -10.45 -10.86
CA ASP A 119 3.56 -10.13 -11.91
C ASP A 119 4.26 -9.57 -13.17
N PRO A 120 4.31 -10.32 -14.29
CA PRO A 120 4.97 -9.87 -15.51
C PRO A 120 4.32 -8.61 -16.12
N SER A 121 3.05 -8.34 -15.81
CA SER A 121 2.38 -7.09 -16.22
C SER A 121 2.90 -5.88 -15.44
N HIS A 122 3.40 -6.08 -14.22
CA HIS A 122 4.03 -5.04 -13.42
C HIS A 122 5.46 -4.74 -13.89
N ALA A 123 6.22 -5.77 -14.29
CA ALA A 123 7.55 -5.61 -14.88
C ALA A 123 7.53 -4.72 -16.15
N ALA A 124 6.46 -4.77 -16.93
CA ALA A 124 6.25 -3.91 -18.10
C ALA A 124 5.96 -2.43 -17.76
N LEU A 125 5.48 -2.14 -16.55
CA LEU A 125 5.20 -0.77 -16.06
C LEU A 125 6.41 -0.11 -15.39
N GLY A 126 7.50 -0.86 -15.19
CA GLY A 126 8.69 -0.41 -14.49
C GLY A 126 9.97 -1.07 -14.97
N VAL A 127 10.41 -0.78 -16.20
CA VAL A 127 11.81 -1.02 -16.58
C VAL A 127 12.69 -0.02 -15.86
N LEU A 128 13.08 -0.37 -14.64
CA LEU A 128 14.43 -0.15 -14.11
C LEU A 128 14.77 -1.38 -13.27
N ALA A 129 15.14 -2.45 -13.98
CA ALA A 129 15.80 -3.60 -13.40
C ALA A 129 17.00 -3.12 -12.58
N SER A 130 16.98 -3.37 -11.27
CA SER A 130 18.19 -3.31 -10.46
C SER A 130 18.90 -4.63 -10.64
N THR A 131 19.94 -4.57 -11.46
CA THR A 131 20.96 -5.59 -11.69
C THR A 131 21.49 -6.12 -10.36
N HIS A 132 21.46 -7.45 -10.20
CA HIS A 132 22.31 -8.18 -9.26
C HIS A 132 23.77 -7.78 -9.48
N HIS A 133 24.49 -7.49 -8.40
CA HIS A 133 25.93 -7.75 -8.23
C HIS A 133 26.12 -8.36 -6.83
#